data_AF-A0A699JMW4-F1
#
_entry.id   AF-A0A699JMW4-F1
#
_cell.length_a   1.000
_cell.length_b   1.000
_cell.length_c   1.000
_cell.angle_alpha   90.00
_cell.angle_beta   90.00
_cell.angle_gamma   90.00
#
_symmetry.space_group_name_H-M   'P 1'
#
loop_
_entity.id
_entity.type
_entity.pdbx_description
1 polymer ?
#
loop_
_entity_poly.entity_id
_entity_poly.type
_entity_poly.pdbx_seq_one_letter_code
_entity_poly.pdbx_strand_id
1 'polypeptide(L)'
;MYDPKKTEHLLALDGAKERLSLFEANLMVDRSFESAVNGCECIFHTASPVLLSVTDPQAQLLDPAVKGTLNVLKSAAKVPSLKRVVLTSSIAAVMFNEKPLESGVIVDETWFSDPVICEQRKMWYPLAKTLAEVHFGREN
;
A
#
# COMPACT_ATOMS: atom_id res chain seq x y z
N MET A 1 -7.51 -15.78 -17.34
CA MET A 1 -8.32 -14.59 -17.00
C MET A 1 -9.63 -14.95 -16.25
N TYR A 2 -9.64 -16.02 -15.46
CA TYR A 2 -10.58 -16.28 -14.36
C TYR A 2 -9.93 -17.41 -13.58
N ASP A 3 -9.43 -17.15 -12.37
CA ASP A 3 -8.93 -18.19 -11.49
C ASP A 3 -10.00 -18.41 -10.41
N PRO A 4 -10.88 -19.41 -10.56
CA PRO A 4 -11.99 -19.64 -9.63
C PRO A 4 -11.50 -19.74 -8.18
N LYS A 5 -10.30 -20.31 -7.96
CA LYS A 5 -9.73 -20.44 -6.62
C LYS A 5 -9.51 -19.10 -5.93
N LYS A 6 -9.28 -18.03 -6.71
CA LYS A 6 -9.05 -16.67 -6.20
C LYS A 6 -10.32 -15.83 -6.12
N THR A 7 -11.36 -16.12 -6.91
CA THR A 7 -12.50 -15.20 -7.07
C THR A 7 -13.84 -15.77 -6.64
N GLU A 8 -14.02 -17.09 -6.61
CA GLU A 8 -15.32 -17.72 -6.34
C GLU A 8 -15.86 -17.33 -4.96
N HIS A 9 -15.00 -17.32 -3.94
CA HIS A 9 -15.39 -16.93 -2.58
C HIS A 9 -15.85 -15.46 -2.48
N LEU A 10 -15.35 -14.57 -3.35
CA LEU A 10 -15.78 -13.17 -3.39
C LEU A 10 -17.13 -13.03 -4.10
N LEU A 11 -17.32 -13.78 -5.18
CA LEU A 11 -18.57 -13.79 -5.95
C LEU A 11 -19.72 -14.50 -5.22
N ALA A 12 -19.39 -15.34 -4.24
CA ALA A 12 -20.35 -16.01 -3.36
C ALA A 12 -20.86 -15.12 -2.21
N LEU A 13 -20.30 -13.92 -2.00
CA LEU A 13 -20.76 -12.99 -0.95
C LEU A 13 -22.15 -12.45 -1.26
N ASP A 14 -22.94 -12.22 -0.20
CA ASP A 14 -24.28 -11.65 -0.31
C ASP A 14 -24.25 -10.26 -0.99
N GLY A 15 -24.96 -10.16 -2.12
CA GLY A 15 -25.03 -8.94 -2.91
C GLY A 15 -23.84 -8.68 -3.84
N ALA A 16 -22.95 -9.66 -4.03
CA ALA A 16 -21.81 -9.52 -4.93
C ALA A 16 -22.24 -9.30 -6.40
N LYS A 17 -23.30 -9.97 -6.85
CA LYS A 17 -23.79 -9.86 -8.24
C LYS A 17 -24.24 -8.43 -8.59
N GLU A 18 -24.66 -7.66 -7.59
CA GLU A 18 -25.20 -6.31 -7.75
C GLU A 18 -24.16 -5.21 -7.49
N ARG A 19 -23.16 -5.48 -6.63
CA ARG A 19 -22.27 -4.43 -6.08
C ARG A 19 -20.77 -4.75 -6.12
N LEU A 20 -20.37 -5.92 -6.61
CA LEU A 20 -18.96 -6.30 -6.74
C LEU A 20 -18.58 -6.43 -8.21
N SER A 21 -17.61 -5.62 -8.63
CA SER A 21 -16.95 -5.71 -9.94
C SER A 21 -15.50 -6.10 -9.73
N LEU A 22 -15.09 -7.23 -10.32
CA LEU A 22 -13.70 -7.70 -10.27
C LEU A 22 -12.94 -7.21 -11.50
N PHE A 23 -11.76 -6.63 -11.28
CA PHE A 23 -10.86 -6.17 -12.32
C PHE A 23 -9.49 -6.86 -12.17
N GLU A 24 -8.88 -7.24 -13.28
CA GLU A 24 -7.48 -7.68 -13.27
C GLU A 24 -6.57 -6.45 -13.17
N ALA A 25 -5.69 -6.43 -12.16
CA ALA A 25 -4.71 -5.38 -12.00
C ALA A 25 -3.41 -5.90 -11.37
N ASN A 26 -2.29 -5.28 -11.71
CA ASN A 26 -0.97 -5.58 -11.15
C ASN A 26 -0.29 -4.28 -10.72
N LEU A 27 0.18 -4.24 -9.46
CA LEU A 27 0.86 -3.09 -8.85
C LEU A 27 2.04 -2.57 -9.69
N MET A 28 2.74 -3.47 -10.37
CA MET A 28 3.98 -3.15 -11.10
C MET A 28 3.76 -2.91 -12.60
N VAL A 29 2.54 -3.06 -13.10
CA VAL A 29 2.20 -2.80 -14.51
C VAL A 29 1.60 -1.41 -14.62
N ASP A 30 2.25 -0.54 -15.39
CA ASP A 30 1.77 0.82 -15.64
C ASP A 30 0.35 0.80 -16.22
N ARG A 31 -0.48 1.76 -15.80
CA ARG A 31 -1.90 1.92 -16.22
C ARG A 31 -2.82 0.75 -15.88
N SER A 32 -2.35 -0.26 -15.16
CA SER A 32 -3.13 -1.47 -14.85
C SER A 32 -4.35 -1.21 -13.96
N PHE A 33 -4.47 -0.04 -13.33
CA PHE A 33 -5.59 0.33 -12.46
C PHE A 33 -6.60 1.26 -13.13
N GLU A 34 -6.32 1.83 -14.31
CA GLU A 34 -7.17 2.88 -14.94
C GLU A 34 -8.63 2.44 -15.07
N SER A 35 -8.87 1.20 -15.51
CA SER A 35 -10.23 0.65 -15.64
C SER A 35 -10.93 0.46 -14.29
N ALA A 36 -10.18 0.08 -13.25
CA ALA A 36 -10.74 -0.23 -11.94
C ALA A 36 -11.08 1.04 -11.13
N VAL A 37 -10.36 2.14 -11.36
CA VAL A 37 -10.55 3.40 -10.61
C VAL A 37 -11.49 4.39 -11.31
N ASN A 38 -11.79 4.18 -12.60
CA ASN A 38 -12.62 5.12 -13.35
C ASN A 38 -14.04 5.21 -12.76
N GLY A 39 -14.51 6.44 -12.52
CA GLY A 39 -15.81 6.70 -11.90
C GLY A 39 -15.84 6.52 -10.38
N CYS A 40 -14.73 6.15 -9.73
CA CYS A 40 -14.67 6.08 -8.27
C CYS A 40 -14.64 7.49 -7.65
N GLU A 41 -15.29 7.63 -6.50
CA GLU A 41 -15.19 8.81 -5.63
C GLU A 41 -14.16 8.63 -4.51
N CYS A 42 -13.84 7.39 -4.15
CA CYS A 42 -12.86 7.05 -3.14
C CYS A 42 -12.08 5.79 -3.55
N ILE A 43 -10.77 5.77 -3.27
CA ILE A 43 -9.91 4.60 -3.48
C ILE A 43 -9.33 4.17 -2.14
N PHE A 44 -9.43 2.88 -1.84
CA PHE A 44 -8.73 2.25 -0.70
C PHE A 44 -7.55 1.46 -1.23
N HIS A 45 -6.34 2.02 -1.09
CA HIS A 45 -5.12 1.34 -1.50
C HIS A 45 -4.60 0.46 -0.35
N THR A 46 -4.98 -0.82 -0.40
CA THR A 46 -4.60 -1.84 0.61
C THR A 46 -3.46 -2.74 0.14
N ALA A 47 -3.30 -2.89 -1.18
CA ALA A 47 -2.36 -3.82 -1.78
C ALA A 47 -0.90 -3.36 -1.61
N SER A 48 -0.10 -4.16 -0.92
CA SER A 48 1.33 -3.90 -0.70
C SER A 48 2.00 -5.22 -0.32
N PRO A 49 3.27 -5.47 -0.71
CA PRO A 49 3.93 -6.71 -0.35
C PRO A 49 4.12 -6.82 1.18
N VAL A 50 3.95 -8.03 1.71
CA VAL A 50 4.17 -8.35 3.13
C VAL A 50 5.09 -9.57 3.19
N LEU A 51 6.40 -9.32 3.18
CA LEU A 51 7.44 -10.33 3.31
C LEU A 51 8.30 -10.02 4.52
N LEU A 52 8.40 -10.98 5.45
CA LEU A 52 9.24 -10.87 6.66
C LEU A 52 10.67 -11.36 6.43
N SER A 53 10.88 -12.14 5.36
CA SER A 53 12.18 -12.65 4.93
C SER A 53 12.30 -12.48 3.42
N VAL A 54 13.39 -11.86 2.98
CA VAL A 54 13.65 -11.52 1.58
C VAL A 54 15.12 -11.78 1.26
N THR A 55 15.39 -12.26 0.05
CA THR A 55 16.76 -12.43 -0.46
C THR A 55 17.23 -11.21 -1.24
N ASP A 56 16.30 -10.51 -1.88
CA ASP A 56 16.50 -9.24 -2.56
C ASP A 56 15.46 -8.23 -2.03
N PRO A 57 15.80 -7.46 -0.99
CA PRO A 57 14.89 -6.48 -0.40
C PRO A 57 14.41 -5.42 -1.40
N GLN A 58 15.28 -5.03 -2.34
CA GLN A 58 14.96 -3.99 -3.31
C GLN A 58 13.86 -4.48 -4.24
N ALA A 59 14.08 -5.60 -4.94
CA ALA A 59 13.15 -6.10 -5.94
C ALA A 59 11.87 -6.70 -5.34
N GLN A 60 11.96 -7.32 -4.17
CA GLN A 60 10.84 -8.08 -3.58
C GLN A 60 9.94 -7.23 -2.68
N LEU A 61 10.45 -6.11 -2.13
CA LEU A 61 9.74 -5.37 -1.08
C LEU A 61 9.75 -3.85 -1.29
N LEU A 62 10.91 -3.22 -1.42
CA LEU A 62 11.01 -1.76 -1.54
C LEU A 62 10.40 -1.26 -2.85
N ASP A 63 10.81 -1.81 -3.99
CA ASP A 63 10.29 -1.43 -5.29
C ASP A 63 8.78 -1.67 -5.41
N PRO A 64 8.23 -2.86 -5.05
CA PRO A 64 6.80 -3.08 -5.18
C PRO A 64 5.95 -2.26 -4.22
N ALA A 65 6.47 -1.93 -3.03
CA ALA A 65 5.78 -1.03 -2.11
C ALA A 65 5.72 0.40 -2.67
N VAL A 66 6.85 0.98 -3.05
CA VAL A 66 6.91 2.38 -3.51
C VAL A 66 6.30 2.54 -4.90
N LYS A 67 6.77 1.77 -5.88
CA LYS A 67 6.30 1.88 -7.27
C LYS A 67 4.83 1.49 -7.39
N GLY A 68 4.39 0.48 -6.63
CA GLY A 68 2.99 0.07 -6.58
C GLY A 68 2.07 1.18 -6.06
N THR A 69 2.45 1.82 -4.95
CA THR A 69 1.70 2.96 -4.40
C THR A 69 1.64 4.13 -5.37
N LEU A 70 2.77 4.52 -5.97
CA LEU A 70 2.81 5.59 -6.97
C LEU A 70 1.98 5.26 -8.23
N ASN A 71 1.94 4.00 -8.66
CA ASN A 71 1.15 3.58 -9.83
C ASN A 71 -0.36 3.75 -9.58
N VAL A 72 -0.84 3.41 -8.37
CA VAL A 72 -2.24 3.63 -7.99
C VAL A 72 -2.54 5.14 -7.93
N LEU A 73 -1.66 5.95 -7.33
CA LEU A 73 -1.83 7.41 -7.27
C LEU A 73 -1.84 8.07 -8.65
N LYS A 74 -0.98 7.64 -9.57
CA LYS A 74 -0.99 8.11 -10.97
C LYS A 74 -2.29 7.79 -11.70
N SER A 75 -2.89 6.64 -11.41
CA SER A 75 -4.19 6.28 -11.98
C SER A 75 -5.31 7.10 -11.34
N ALA A 76 -5.25 7.28 -10.02
CA ALA A 76 -6.19 8.06 -9.23
C ALA A 76 -6.24 9.54 -9.66
N ALA A 77 -5.08 10.17 -9.90
CA ALA A 77 -4.96 11.57 -10.31
C ALA A 77 -5.63 11.88 -11.66
N LYS A 78 -5.90 10.86 -12.48
CA LYS A 78 -6.58 11.01 -13.79
C LYS A 78 -8.11 10.92 -13.67
N VAL A 79 -8.67 10.63 -12.50
CA VAL A 79 -10.11 10.39 -12.30
C VAL A 79 -10.77 11.66 -11.75
N PRO A 80 -11.58 12.39 -12.55
CA PRO A 80 -12.16 13.67 -12.12
C PRO A 80 -13.17 13.55 -10.98
N SER A 81 -13.82 12.39 -10.81
CA SER A 81 -14.79 12.13 -9.74
C SER A 81 -14.14 11.85 -8.38
N LEU A 82 -12.83 11.62 -8.35
CA LEU A 82 -12.14 11.15 -7.15
C LEU A 82 -12.02 12.27 -6.11
N LYS A 83 -12.43 11.98 -4.88
CA LYS A 83 -12.41 12.91 -3.75
C LYS A 83 -11.36 12.57 -2.70
N ARG A 84 -10.98 11.29 -2.58
CA ARG A 84 -10.05 10.81 -1.56
C ARG A 84 -9.36 9.51 -1.95
N VAL A 85 -8.08 9.41 -1.62
CA VAL A 85 -7.36 8.14 -1.55
C VAL A 85 -7.04 7.84 -0.09
N VAL A 86 -7.39 6.64 0.37
CA VAL A 86 -7.05 6.12 1.69
C VAL A 86 -5.98 5.05 1.53
N LEU A 87 -4.78 5.31 2.05
CA LEU A 87 -3.68 4.36 2.07
C LEU A 87 -3.75 3.48 3.33
N THR A 88 -3.62 2.17 3.16
CA THR A 88 -3.32 1.28 4.29
C THR A 88 -1.81 1.28 4.54
N SER A 89 -1.37 2.12 5.48
CA SER A 89 0.00 2.08 5.97
C SER A 89 0.19 1.03 7.07
N SER A 90 1.15 1.24 7.98
CA SER A 90 1.46 0.32 9.07
C SER A 90 2.11 1.07 10.22
N ILE A 91 1.93 0.56 11.43
CA ILE A 91 2.71 0.97 12.62
C ILE A 91 4.23 0.84 12.38
N ALA A 92 4.65 0.03 11.40
CA ALA A 92 6.03 -0.09 10.97
C ALA A 92 6.61 1.20 10.34
N ALA A 93 5.75 2.13 9.89
CA ALA A 93 6.16 3.46 9.44
C ALA A 93 6.26 4.48 10.59
N VAL A 94 5.95 4.09 11.82
CA VAL A 94 5.85 4.98 12.99
C VAL A 94 6.91 4.70 14.06
N MET A 95 7.10 3.43 14.44
CA MET A 95 7.80 3.07 15.69
C MET A 95 9.34 3.01 15.62
N PHE A 96 9.95 2.99 14.43
CA PHE A 96 11.36 2.63 14.28
C PHE A 96 12.24 3.85 14.05
N ASN A 97 12.49 4.59 15.13
CA ASN A 97 13.41 5.73 15.16
C ASN A 97 14.37 5.64 16.36
N GLU A 98 15.11 6.71 16.65
CA GLU A 98 16.06 6.74 17.79
C GLU A 98 15.39 6.82 19.15
N LYS A 99 14.09 7.17 19.23
CA LYS A 99 13.40 7.34 20.50
C LYS A 99 13.22 5.97 21.16
N PRO A 100 13.61 5.82 22.44
CA PRO A 100 13.46 4.56 23.15
C PRO A 100 11.97 4.26 23.41
N LEU A 101 11.60 2.98 23.24
CA LEU A 101 10.25 2.48 23.55
C LEU A 101 10.22 1.92 24.97
N GLU A 102 10.07 2.81 25.95
CA GLU A 102 10.00 2.48 27.39
C GLU A 102 8.57 2.47 27.92
N SER A 103 8.37 1.90 29.11
CA SER A 103 7.05 1.90 29.76
C SER A 103 6.58 3.34 29.99
N GLY A 104 5.34 3.63 29.58
CA GLY A 104 4.75 4.96 29.69
C GLY A 104 4.99 5.87 28.48
N VAL A 105 5.78 5.46 27.48
CA VAL A 105 5.90 6.18 26.21
C VAL A 105 4.60 6.03 25.41
N ILE A 106 4.03 7.17 25.00
CA ILE A 106 2.88 7.22 24.10
C ILE A 106 3.41 7.42 22.68
N VAL A 107 3.13 6.44 21.82
CA VAL A 107 3.38 6.53 20.38
C VAL A 107 2.12 7.04 19.71
N ASP A 108 2.24 8.11 18.94
CA ASP A 108 1.15 8.77 18.22
C ASP A 108 1.58 9.13 16.78
N GLU A 109 0.73 9.85 16.04
CA GLU A 109 0.98 10.25 14.65
C GLU A 109 2.10 11.30 14.48
N THR A 110 2.71 11.78 15.57
CA THR A 110 3.92 12.63 15.51
C THR A 110 5.20 11.80 15.45
N TRP A 111 5.09 10.47 15.60
CA TRP A 111 6.20 9.54 15.45
C TRP A 111 6.31 9.05 14.01
N PHE A 112 7.54 9.03 13.51
CA PHE A 112 7.86 8.50 12.20
C PHE A 112 9.05 7.57 12.34
N SER A 113 9.01 6.42 11.67
CA SER A 113 10.16 5.57 11.49
C SER A 113 11.20 6.30 10.65
N ASP A 114 12.48 6.12 10.99
CA ASP A 114 13.59 6.68 10.24
C ASP A 114 14.05 5.67 9.17
N PRO A 115 13.97 6.02 7.87
CA PRO A 115 14.43 5.15 6.79
C PRO A 115 15.90 4.74 6.92
N VAL A 116 16.77 5.65 7.36
CA VAL A 116 18.22 5.39 7.50
C VAL A 116 18.45 4.34 8.59
N ILE A 117 17.76 4.46 9.72
CA ILE A 117 17.84 3.47 10.81
C ILE A 117 17.29 2.12 10.36
N CYS A 118 16.15 2.13 9.67
CA CYS A 118 15.56 0.90 9.16
C CYS A 118 16.51 0.19 8.18
N GLU A 119 17.14 0.92 7.27
CA GLU A 119 18.12 0.37 6.32
C GLU A 119 19.37 -0.17 7.02
N GLN A 120 19.98 0.61 7.92
CA GLN A 120 21.18 0.19 8.67
C GLN A 120 20.95 -1.08 9.48
N ARG A 121 19.76 -1.22 10.08
CA ARG A 121 19.35 -2.41 10.84
C ARG A 121 18.76 -3.52 9.98
N LYS A 122 18.73 -3.36 8.65
CA LYS A 122 18.16 -4.32 7.69
C LYS A 122 16.69 -4.65 7.97
N MET A 123 15.95 -3.68 8.50
CA MET A 123 14.52 -3.74 8.77
C MET A 123 13.74 -3.42 7.50
N TRP A 124 13.79 -4.34 6.54
CA TRP A 124 13.30 -4.09 5.18
C TRP A 124 11.80 -3.81 5.09
N TYR A 125 10.98 -4.51 5.87
CA TYR A 125 9.53 -4.27 5.87
C TYR A 125 9.16 -2.90 6.45
N PRO A 126 9.67 -2.51 7.65
CA PRO A 126 9.56 -1.13 8.12
C PRO A 126 10.05 -0.09 7.11
N LEU A 127 11.21 -0.32 6.49
CA LEU A 127 11.73 0.58 5.47
C LEU A 127 10.76 0.72 4.29
N ALA A 128 10.26 -0.40 3.76
CA ALA A 128 9.33 -0.41 2.63
C ALA A 128 8.05 0.37 2.93
N LYS A 129 7.46 0.16 4.12
CA LYS A 129 6.24 0.86 4.55
C LYS A 129 6.49 2.35 4.75
N THR A 130 7.60 2.70 5.41
CA THR A 130 7.99 4.10 5.64
C THR A 130 8.18 4.83 4.31
N LEU A 131 8.93 4.25 3.37
CA LEU A 131 9.16 4.87 2.06
C LEU A 131 7.86 4.99 1.25
N ALA A 132 7.02 3.97 1.24
CA ALA A 132 5.74 4.02 0.50
C ALA A 132 4.81 5.11 1.07
N GLU A 133 4.72 5.26 2.39
CA GLU A 133 3.93 6.31 3.02
C GLU A 133 4.49 7.72 2.75
N VAL A 134 5.80 7.90 2.83
CA VAL A 134 6.44 9.20 2.52
C VAL A 134 6.18 9.60 1.07
N HIS A 135 6.26 8.67 0.11
CA HIS A 135 5.96 8.97 -1.29
C HIS A 135 4.46 9.25 -1.48
N PHE A 136 3.58 8.53 -0.79
CA PHE A 136 2.15 8.80 -0.81
C PHE A 136 1.83 10.21 -0.32
N GLY A 137 2.41 10.64 0.80
CA GLY A 137 2.16 11.97 1.38
C GLY A 137 2.76 13.14 0.60
N ARG A 138 3.64 12.88 -0.39
CA ARG A 138 4.22 13.92 -1.27
C ARG A 138 3.42 14.13 -2.55
N GLU A 139 2.68 13.12 -2.98
CA GLU A 139 1.95 13.08 -4.27
C GLU A 139 0.45 13.37 -4.10
N ASN A 140 0.00 13.63 -2.87
CA ASN A 140 -1.39 13.84 -2.47
C ASN A 140 -1.49 15.18 -1.73
#